data_AF-A0A2D9ZAH5-F1
#
_entry.id   AF-A0A2D9ZAH5-F1
#
_cell.length_a   1.000
_cell.length_b   1.000
_cell.length_c   1.000
_cell.angle_alpha   90.00
_cell.angle_beta   90.00
_cell.angle_gamma   90.00
#
_symmetry.space_group_name_H-M   'P 1'
#
loop_
_entity.id
_entity.type
_entity.pdbx_description
1 polymer ?
#
loop_
_entity_poly.entity_id
_entity_poly.type
_entity_poly.pdbx_seq_one_letter_code
_entity_poly.pdbx_strand_id
1 'polypeptide(L)'
;MWKTDSRLDDDLHDNDSIAIPQLHMKYMEFHNTYSLMKRERELEMKRLVRDKWLYYKGKAPASVYKEMPFDYKLTAKDEISMFIEADEEIQKIQYKIDYIEQVLFFLDGVLRMINNRTYHIKNAIEWKRFQSGM
;
A
#
# COMPACT_ATOMS: atom_id res chain seq x y z
N MET A 1 -14.63 8.83 -5.46
CA MET A 1 -13.17 8.57 -5.51
C MET A 1 -12.45 9.91 -5.48
N TRP A 2 -11.18 9.95 -5.07
CA TRP A 2 -10.46 11.19 -4.69
C TRP A 2 -10.58 12.36 -5.69
N LYS A 3 -10.55 12.08 -7.01
CA LYS A 3 -10.76 13.08 -8.07
C LYS A 3 -12.02 13.95 -7.88
N THR A 4 -13.07 13.40 -7.29
CA THR A 4 -14.31 14.12 -6.97
C THR A 4 -14.22 14.77 -5.60
N ASP A 5 -13.76 14.02 -4.60
CA ASP A 5 -13.73 14.44 -3.19
C ASP A 5 -12.68 15.53 -2.90
N SER A 6 -11.71 15.72 -3.80
CA SER A 6 -10.65 16.73 -3.67
C SER A 6 -11.07 18.14 -4.07
N ARG A 7 -12.24 18.31 -4.67
CA ARG A 7 -12.72 19.62 -5.15
C ARG A 7 -13.20 20.46 -3.97
N LEU A 8 -13.00 21.76 -4.06
CA LEU A 8 -13.63 22.74 -3.17
C LEU A 8 -14.70 23.48 -3.98
N ASP A 9 -15.82 23.77 -3.34
CA ASP A 9 -16.87 24.63 -3.86
C ASP A 9 -16.57 26.07 -3.46
N ASP A 10 -16.43 26.94 -4.45
CA ASP A 10 -16.09 28.35 -4.22
C ASP A 10 -17.17 29.06 -3.39
N ASP A 11 -18.44 28.67 -3.49
CA ASP A 11 -19.56 29.38 -2.87
C ASP A 11 -20.06 28.70 -1.58
N LEU A 12 -19.66 27.44 -1.33
CA LEU A 12 -20.12 26.62 -0.21
C LEU A 12 -18.98 26.14 0.71
N HIS A 13 -18.10 27.07 1.10
CA HIS A 13 -16.93 26.80 1.95
C HIS A 13 -17.27 26.22 3.35
N ASP A 14 -18.44 26.51 3.89
CA ASP A 14 -18.94 25.98 5.17
C ASP A 14 -19.25 24.47 5.07
N ASN A 15 -19.93 24.06 4.00
CA ASN A 15 -20.17 22.65 3.70
C ASN A 15 -18.86 21.88 3.50
N ASP A 16 -17.90 22.48 2.80
CA ASP A 16 -16.59 21.88 2.61
C ASP A 16 -15.80 21.70 3.91
N SER A 17 -15.95 22.64 4.85
CA SER A 17 -15.37 22.56 6.19
C SER A 17 -15.99 21.41 7.00
N ILE A 18 -17.31 21.30 6.99
CA ILE A 18 -18.05 20.20 7.66
C ILE A 18 -17.67 18.84 7.05
N ALA A 19 -17.42 18.79 5.73
CA ALA A 19 -17.06 17.58 5.01
C ALA A 19 -15.70 16.96 5.40
N ILE A 20 -14.77 17.76 5.95
CA ILE A 20 -13.39 17.31 6.27
C ILE A 20 -13.36 16.03 7.13
N PRO A 21 -14.00 15.97 8.31
CA PRO A 21 -13.98 14.76 9.14
C PRO A 21 -14.66 13.56 8.45
N GLN A 22 -15.70 13.77 7.64
CA GLN A 22 -16.34 12.65 6.91
C GLN A 22 -15.41 12.10 5.81
N LEU A 23 -14.74 12.97 5.07
CA LEU A 23 -13.72 12.57 4.11
C LEU A 23 -12.56 11.85 4.80
N HIS A 24 -12.06 12.41 5.91
CA HIS A 24 -10.99 11.78 6.69
C HIS A 24 -11.38 10.35 7.09
N MET A 25 -12.55 10.17 7.70
CA MET A 25 -13.03 8.85 8.13
C MET A 25 -13.09 7.86 6.96
N LYS A 26 -13.70 8.27 5.83
CA LYS A 26 -13.82 7.45 4.62
C LYS A 26 -12.46 6.96 4.11
N TYR A 27 -11.47 7.85 4.00
CA TYR A 27 -10.14 7.46 3.50
C TYR A 27 -9.32 6.70 4.56
N MET A 28 -9.56 6.95 5.85
CA MET A 28 -8.95 6.19 6.93
C MET A 28 -9.47 4.74 6.98
N GLU A 29 -10.75 4.50 6.69
CA GLU A 29 -11.30 3.15 6.55
C GLU A 29 -10.59 2.37 5.44
N PHE A 30 -10.42 2.97 4.26
CA PHE A 30 -9.65 2.35 3.18
C PHE A 30 -8.21 2.06 3.61
N HIS A 31 -7.54 3.04 4.24
CA HIS A 31 -6.18 2.88 4.72
C HIS A 31 -6.06 1.70 5.69
N ASN A 32 -6.97 1.58 6.65
CA ASN A 32 -7.01 0.47 7.60
C ASN A 32 -7.23 -0.88 6.90
N THR A 33 -8.15 -0.96 5.94
CA THR A 33 -8.38 -2.18 5.16
C THR A 33 -7.10 -2.62 4.43
N TYR A 34 -6.47 -1.72 3.68
CA TYR A 34 -5.25 -2.05 2.94
C TYR A 34 -4.06 -2.37 3.87
N SER A 35 -3.99 -1.74 5.03
CA SER A 35 -2.96 -2.04 6.04
C SER A 35 -3.07 -3.48 6.57
N LEU A 36 -4.29 -3.93 6.83
CA LEU A 36 -4.57 -5.32 7.25
C LEU A 36 -4.28 -6.31 6.12
N MET A 37 -4.69 -6.00 4.89
CA MET A 37 -4.38 -6.82 3.72
C MET A 37 -2.87 -6.95 3.50
N LYS A 38 -2.11 -5.87 3.67
CA LYS A 38 -0.65 -5.89 3.58
C LYS A 38 -0.05 -6.86 4.60
N ARG A 39 -0.47 -6.73 5.87
CA ARG A 39 -0.02 -7.59 6.98
C ARG A 39 -0.26 -9.07 6.68
N GLU A 40 -1.42 -9.40 6.13
CA GLU A 40 -1.76 -10.77 5.74
C GLU A 40 -0.79 -11.32 4.68
N ARG A 41 -0.52 -10.54 3.63
CA ARG A 41 0.40 -10.92 2.55
C ARG A 41 1.85 -11.00 2.99
N GLU A 42 2.29 -10.14 3.90
CA GLU A 42 3.62 -10.25 4.52
C GLU A 42 3.79 -11.54 5.33
N LEU A 43 2.73 -12.00 6.01
CA LEU A 43 2.74 -13.28 6.72
C LEU A 43 2.76 -14.46 5.75
N GLU A 44 2.04 -14.35 4.63
CA GLU A 44 2.06 -15.34 3.54
C GLU A 44 3.46 -15.46 2.93
N MET A 45 4.09 -14.32 2.60
CA MET A 45 5.46 -14.24 2.10
C MET A 45 6.45 -14.93 3.05
N LYS A 46 6.37 -14.67 4.36
CA LYS A 46 7.24 -15.31 5.36
C LYS A 46 7.12 -16.83 5.37
N ARG A 47 5.90 -17.37 5.21
CA ARG A 47 5.68 -18.83 5.12
C ARG A 47 6.28 -19.38 3.82
N LEU A 48 6.01 -18.71 2.70
CA LEU A 48 6.50 -19.15 1.40
C LEU A 48 8.04 -19.13 1.33
N VAL A 49 8.68 -18.06 1.81
CA VAL A 49 10.16 -17.96 1.89
C VAL A 49 10.75 -19.12 2.67
N ARG A 50 10.14 -19.51 3.80
CA ARG A 50 10.60 -20.68 4.57
C ARG A 50 10.49 -21.96 3.74
N ASP A 51 9.37 -22.16 3.05
CA ASP A 51 9.12 -23.38 2.28
C ASP A 51 10.05 -23.46 1.05
N LYS A 52 10.28 -22.33 0.37
CA LYS A 52 11.27 -22.20 -0.71
C LYS A 52 12.70 -22.40 -0.21
N TRP A 53 13.02 -21.89 0.98
CA TRP A 53 14.32 -22.15 1.60
C TRP A 53 14.54 -23.64 1.87
N LEU A 54 13.53 -24.36 2.38
CA LEU A 54 13.63 -25.81 2.56
C LEU A 54 13.85 -26.52 1.22
N TYR A 55 13.12 -26.12 0.17
CA TYR A 55 13.28 -26.66 -1.17
C TYR A 55 14.70 -26.42 -1.74
N TYR A 56 15.16 -25.18 -1.81
CA TYR A 56 16.47 -24.86 -2.37
C TYR A 56 17.65 -25.34 -1.52
N LYS A 57 17.44 -25.61 -0.23
CA LYS A 57 18.45 -26.23 0.65
C LYS A 57 18.51 -27.75 0.57
N GLY A 58 17.67 -28.40 -0.24
CA GLY A 58 17.64 -29.87 -0.31
C GLY A 58 16.92 -30.53 0.88
N LYS A 59 16.09 -29.78 1.60
CA LYS A 59 15.40 -30.21 2.84
C LYS A 59 13.89 -30.44 2.65
N ALA A 60 13.35 -30.26 1.44
CA ALA A 60 11.96 -30.57 1.15
C ALA A 60 11.72 -32.10 1.08
N PRO A 61 10.46 -32.56 1.19
CA PRO A 61 10.13 -33.97 1.00
C PRO A 61 10.55 -34.50 -0.37
N ALA A 62 10.94 -35.78 -0.45
CA ALA A 62 11.36 -36.41 -1.70
C ALA A 62 10.29 -36.39 -2.81
N SER A 63 9.00 -36.33 -2.45
CA SER A 63 7.90 -36.17 -3.42
C SER A 63 7.99 -34.84 -4.18
N VAL A 64 8.38 -33.76 -3.52
CA VAL A 64 8.50 -32.43 -4.14
C VAL A 64 9.60 -32.44 -5.21
N TYR A 65 10.75 -33.06 -4.94
CA TYR A 65 11.84 -33.16 -5.92
C TYR A 65 11.54 -34.12 -7.08
N LYS A 66 10.58 -35.05 -6.92
CA LYS A 66 10.12 -35.88 -8.04
C LYS A 66 9.30 -35.07 -9.03
N GLU A 67 8.49 -34.13 -8.54
CA GLU A 67 7.64 -33.26 -9.37
C GLU A 67 8.41 -32.07 -9.92
N MET A 68 9.28 -31.47 -9.09
CA MET A 68 10.13 -30.33 -9.42
C MET A 68 11.58 -30.67 -9.07
N PRO A 69 12.33 -31.31 -9.99
CA PRO A 69 13.75 -31.59 -9.79
C PRO A 69 14.56 -30.30 -9.65
N PHE A 70 15.59 -30.33 -8.79
CA PHE A 70 16.54 -29.25 -8.63
C PHE A 70 17.95 -29.82 -8.47
N ASP A 71 18.75 -29.71 -9.53
CA ASP A 71 20.03 -30.41 -9.65
C ASP A 71 21.21 -29.64 -9.03
N TYR A 72 21.00 -28.40 -8.60
CA TYR A 72 22.04 -27.59 -7.97
C TYR A 72 22.11 -27.82 -6.46
N LYS A 73 23.33 -27.95 -5.95
CA LYS A 73 23.58 -27.98 -4.51
C LYS A 73 24.02 -26.60 -4.02
N LEU A 74 23.05 -25.79 -3.58
CA LEU A 74 23.34 -24.46 -3.06
C LEU A 74 23.90 -24.53 -1.63
N THR A 75 25.12 -24.02 -1.46
CA THR A 75 25.79 -24.04 -0.15
C THR A 75 25.81 -22.66 0.48
N ALA A 76 26.03 -21.62 -0.31
CA ALA A 76 26.13 -20.24 0.14
C ALA A 76 24.74 -19.62 0.39
N LYS A 77 24.66 -18.69 1.35
CA LYS A 77 23.39 -18.09 1.78
C LYS A 77 22.82 -17.14 0.71
N ASP A 78 23.69 -16.36 0.12
CA ASP A 78 23.45 -15.43 -1.00
C ASP A 78 22.95 -16.17 -2.25
N GLU A 79 23.54 -17.32 -2.61
CA GLU A 79 23.03 -18.15 -3.70
C GLU A 79 21.57 -18.57 -3.44
N ILE A 80 21.28 -19.08 -2.24
CA ILE A 80 19.92 -19.51 -1.88
C ILE A 80 18.94 -18.33 -1.93
N SER A 81 19.33 -17.18 -1.37
CA SER A 81 18.53 -15.96 -1.44
C SER A 81 18.23 -15.56 -2.88
N MET A 82 19.23 -15.58 -3.76
CA MET A 82 19.05 -15.27 -5.19
C MET A 82 18.00 -16.18 -5.85
N PHE A 83 18.03 -17.49 -5.60
CA PHE A 83 17.03 -18.41 -6.14
C PHE A 83 15.63 -18.18 -5.55
N ILE A 84 15.52 -17.90 -4.25
CA ILE A 84 14.24 -17.58 -3.61
C ILE A 84 13.65 -16.28 -4.19
N GLU A 85 14.46 -15.23 -4.32
CA GLU A 85 14.03 -13.93 -4.84
C GLU A 85 13.62 -14.01 -6.33
N ALA A 86 14.23 -14.93 -7.08
CA ALA A 86 13.87 -15.20 -8.47
C ALA A 86 12.67 -16.16 -8.63
N ASP A 87 12.20 -16.80 -7.57
CA ASP A 87 11.08 -17.76 -7.63
C ASP A 87 9.77 -17.06 -7.99
N GLU A 88 9.02 -17.64 -8.94
CA GLU A 88 7.82 -17.02 -9.50
C GLU A 88 6.71 -16.84 -8.44
N GLU A 89 6.56 -17.77 -7.50
CA GLU A 89 5.56 -17.64 -6.43
C GLU A 89 5.95 -16.54 -5.44
N ILE A 90 7.25 -16.40 -5.16
CA ILE A 90 7.79 -15.30 -4.36
C ILE A 90 7.53 -13.96 -5.04
N GLN A 91 7.85 -13.83 -6.32
CA GLN A 91 7.62 -12.61 -7.09
C GLN A 91 6.14 -12.24 -7.15
N LYS A 92 5.25 -13.22 -7.30
CA LYS A 92 3.79 -13.00 -7.29
C LYS A 92 3.29 -12.42 -5.97
N ILE A 93 3.78 -12.89 -4.83
CA ILE A 93 3.39 -12.35 -3.52
C ILE A 93 4.03 -10.97 -3.31
N GLN A 94 5.31 -10.80 -3.66
CA GLN A 94 5.99 -9.53 -3.55
C GLN A 94 5.26 -8.44 -4.34
N TYR A 95 4.90 -8.71 -5.59
CA TYR A 95 4.13 -7.76 -6.42
C TYR A 95 2.80 -7.36 -5.78
N LYS A 96 2.09 -8.30 -5.13
CA LYS A 96 0.86 -7.99 -4.39
C LYS A 96 1.12 -7.08 -3.20
N ILE A 97 2.23 -7.27 -2.47
CA ILE A 97 2.63 -6.40 -1.37
C ILE A 97 2.96 -5.01 -1.89
N ASP A 98 3.80 -4.91 -2.93
CA ASP A 98 4.22 -3.64 -3.54
C ASP A 98 3.01 -2.83 -4.05
N TYR A 99 2.04 -3.51 -4.66
CA TYR A 99 0.79 -2.87 -5.09
C TYR A 99 0.03 -2.27 -3.90
N ILE A 100 -0.11 -3.01 -2.80
CA ILE A 100 -0.78 -2.52 -1.60
C ILE A 100 -0.01 -1.35 -0.98
N GLU A 101 1.33 -1.39 -0.98
CA GLU A 101 2.17 -0.28 -0.52
C GLU A 101 1.95 0.98 -1.36
N GLN A 102 1.86 0.85 -2.69
CA GLN A 102 1.57 1.96 -3.57
C GLN A 102 0.18 2.57 -3.31
N VAL A 103 -0.81 1.73 -2.97
CA VAL A 103 -2.14 2.19 -2.56
C VAL A 103 -2.10 2.93 -1.22
N LEU A 104 -1.40 2.38 -0.22
CA LEU A 104 -1.24 3.03 1.08
C LEU A 104 -0.52 4.38 0.97
N PHE A 105 0.56 4.45 0.18
CA PHE A 105 1.27 5.69 -0.10
C PHE A 105 0.35 6.76 -0.71
N PHE A 106 -0.51 6.37 -1.65
CA PHE A 106 -1.52 7.27 -2.19
C PHE A 106 -2.51 7.74 -1.14
N LEU A 107 -3.04 6.84 -0.31
CA LEU A 107 -4.00 7.15 0.75
C LEU A 107 -3.41 8.08 1.82
N ASP A 108 -2.13 7.90 2.17
CA ASP A 108 -1.41 8.81 3.07
C ASP A 108 -1.32 10.23 2.49
N GLY A 109 -1.07 10.35 1.19
CA GLY A 109 -1.10 11.62 0.48
C GLY A 109 -2.48 12.28 0.52
N VAL A 110 -3.54 11.49 0.33
CA VAL A 110 -4.93 11.94 0.42
C VAL A 110 -5.27 12.43 1.83
N LEU A 111 -4.98 11.64 2.87
CA LEU A 111 -5.23 12.01 4.26
C LEU A 111 -4.49 13.29 4.64
N ARG A 112 -3.23 13.45 4.19
CA ARG A 112 -2.47 14.69 4.39
C ARG A 112 -3.14 15.89 3.72
N MET A 113 -3.65 15.72 2.50
CA MET A 113 -4.39 16.79 1.81
C MET A 113 -5.69 17.16 2.54
N ILE A 114 -6.43 16.17 3.05
CA ILE A 114 -7.63 16.39 3.85
C ILE A 114 -7.30 17.17 5.13
N ASN A 115 -6.22 16.83 5.83
CA ASN A 115 -5.77 17.55 7.03
C ASN A 115 -5.40 19.01 6.72
N ASN A 116 -4.86 19.29 5.54
CA ASN A 116 -4.53 20.64 5.11
C ASN A 116 -5.72 21.42 4.54
N ARG A 117 -6.88 20.79 4.31
CA ARG A 117 -8.03 21.40 3.63
C ARG A 117 -8.58 22.61 4.36
N THR A 118 -8.52 22.66 5.69
CA THR A 118 -8.89 23.85 6.49
C THR A 118 -8.10 25.08 6.07
N TYR A 119 -6.79 24.95 5.82
CA TYR A 119 -5.96 26.07 5.37
C TYR A 119 -6.32 26.51 3.95
N HIS A 120 -6.60 25.56 3.06
CA HIS A 120 -7.02 25.88 1.68
C HIS A 120 -8.35 26.65 1.66
N ILE A 121 -9.34 26.21 2.45
CA ILE A 121 -10.62 26.90 2.59
C ILE A 121 -10.42 28.32 3.15
N LYS A 122 -9.62 28.46 4.22
CA LYS A 122 -9.33 29.77 4.81
C LYS A 122 -8.70 30.72 3.78
N ASN A 123 -7.70 30.25 3.03
CA ASN A 123 -7.04 31.07 2.01
C ASN A 123 -8.01 31.49 0.89
N ALA A 124 -8.93 30.60 0.48
CA ALA A 124 -9.95 30.93 -0.51
C ALA A 124 -10.92 32.02 -0.02
N ILE A 125 -11.35 31.92 1.24
CA ILE A 125 -12.21 32.94 1.88
C ILE A 125 -11.47 34.29 1.98
N GLU A 126 -10.21 34.29 2.43
CA GLU A 126 -9.40 35.51 2.53
C GLU A 126 -9.20 36.17 1.16
N TRP A 127 -8.95 35.38 0.12
CA TRP A 127 -8.87 35.88 -1.25
C TRP A 127 -10.17 36.52 -1.72
N LYS A 128 -11.33 35.89 -1.46
CA LYS A 128 -12.64 36.48 -1.81
C LYS A 128 -12.90 37.79 -1.08
N ARG A 129 -12.54 37.89 0.21
CA ARG A 129 -12.65 39.13 0.99
C ARG A 129 -11.81 40.24 0.37
N PHE A 130 -10.54 39.93 0.09
CA PHE A 130 -9.62 40.86 -0.58
C PHE A 130 -10.15 41.36 -1.92
N GLN A 131 -10.70 40.47 -2.77
CA GLN A 131 -11.30 40.86 -4.05
C GLN A 131 -12.53 41.76 -3.90
N SER A 132 -13.29 41.60 -2.80
CA SER A 132 -14.46 42.44 -2.50
C SER A 132 -14.11 43.79 -1.87
N GLY A 133 -12.82 44.08 -1.66
CA GLY A 133 -12.36 45.31 -1.00
C GLY A 133 -12.58 45.33 0.51
N MET A 134 -12.81 44.16 1.11
CA MET A 134 -12.92 43.93 2.55
C MET A 134 -11.68 43.27 3.14
#